data_AF-A0A7Y7P7H3-F1
#
_entry.id   AF-A0A7Y7P7H3-F1
#
_cell.length_a   1.000
_cell.length_b   1.000
_cell.length_c   1.000
_cell.angle_alpha   90.00
_cell.angle_beta   90.00
_cell.angle_gamma   90.00
#
_symmetry.space_group_name_H-M   'P 1'
#
loop_
_entity.id
_entity.type
_entity.pdbx_description
1 polymer ?
#
loop_
_entity_poly.entity_id
_entity_poly.type
_entity_poly.pdbx_seq_one_letter_code
_entity_poly.pdbx_strand_id
1 'polypeptide(L)'
;MKINNKSSIILLSLTFYFLINLSGYSQKEPNSNIKFQISIRNISKASENSLEFDLFLLNLDKNTPLELALFQAGIRVNPEIYNGGNITASIVTGSSELIEAQQPQIVIFSQSENTIKLPSRLMKTPHSTPGSGPRGSIISSKESGTRICRIKLDNTQAFKKTKEIFSFSFDKLPYCTSVYQYVNGMNTPMRCNADNCIVKP
;
A
#
# COMPACT_ATOMS: atom_id res chain seq x y z
N MET A 1 -62.68 20.57 -8.26
CA MET A 1 -61.95 19.94 -7.14
C MET A 1 -60.48 20.31 -7.26
N LYS A 2 -59.98 21.21 -6.39
CA LYS A 2 -58.57 21.67 -6.39
C LYS A 2 -57.70 20.58 -5.75
N ILE A 3 -56.79 20.00 -6.51
CA ILE A 3 -55.78 19.07 -5.98
C ILE A 3 -54.65 19.91 -5.36
N ASN A 4 -54.39 19.67 -4.07
CA ASN A 4 -53.48 20.46 -3.24
C ASN A 4 -52.05 19.92 -3.38
N ASN A 5 -51.16 20.66 -4.06
CA ASN A 5 -49.77 20.28 -4.38
C ASN A 5 -48.79 20.34 -3.18
N LYS A 6 -49.24 20.04 -1.96
CA LYS A 6 -48.37 20.10 -0.76
C LYS A 6 -47.83 18.75 -0.31
N SER A 7 -48.37 17.64 -0.82
CA SER A 7 -47.94 16.29 -0.41
C SER A 7 -46.74 15.75 -1.19
N SER A 8 -46.43 16.28 -2.38
CA SER A 8 -45.29 15.81 -3.20
C SER A 8 -43.93 16.37 -2.77
N ILE A 9 -43.89 17.42 -1.95
CA ILE A 9 -42.63 18.05 -1.51
C ILE A 9 -42.05 17.34 -0.27
N ILE A 10 -42.90 16.70 0.54
CA ILE A 10 -42.47 16.02 1.78
C ILE A 10 -41.96 14.59 1.49
N LEU A 11 -42.45 13.94 0.43
CA LEU A 11 -41.99 12.61 0.04
C LEU A 11 -40.63 12.63 -0.71
N LEU A 12 -40.28 13.77 -1.31
CA LEU A 12 -39.00 13.99 -1.99
C LEU A 12 -37.88 14.41 -1.02
N SER A 13 -38.22 14.95 0.16
CA SER A 13 -37.22 15.36 1.16
C SER A 13 -36.77 14.23 2.10
N LEU A 14 -37.59 13.20 2.32
CA LEU A 14 -37.19 12.02 3.11
C LEU A 14 -36.26 11.06 2.33
N THR A 15 -36.39 10.99 1.00
CA THR A 15 -35.53 10.14 0.17
C THR A 15 -34.14 10.73 -0.06
N PHE A 16 -33.98 12.05 0.09
CA PHE A 16 -32.68 12.72 -0.04
C PHE A 16 -31.81 12.62 1.24
N TYR A 17 -32.41 12.44 2.42
CA TYR A 17 -31.66 12.22 3.67
C TYR A 17 -31.11 10.79 3.83
N PHE A 18 -31.60 9.83 3.04
CA PHE A 18 -31.09 8.45 3.09
C PHE A 18 -29.84 8.24 2.19
N LEU A 19 -29.55 9.16 1.26
CA LEU A 19 -28.41 9.03 0.35
C LEU A 19 -27.11 9.67 0.86
N ILE A 20 -27.15 10.40 1.97
CA ILE A 20 -25.95 11.05 2.55
C ILE A 20 -25.19 10.13 3.53
N ASN A 21 -25.72 8.93 3.83
CA ASN A 21 -25.09 7.99 4.76
C ASN A 21 -24.29 6.85 4.10
N LEU A 22 -24.07 6.87 2.78
CA LEU A 22 -23.09 5.99 2.12
C LEU A 22 -21.76 6.69 1.86
N SER A 23 -21.16 7.25 2.92
CA SER A 23 -19.73 7.56 2.93
C SER A 23 -19.07 6.91 4.14
N GLY A 24 -19.13 5.59 4.15
CA GLY A 24 -18.59 4.76 5.22
C GLY A 24 -18.37 3.34 4.76
N TYR A 25 -17.69 3.11 3.63
CA TYR A 25 -16.87 1.90 3.54
C TYR A 25 -15.72 2.07 4.54
N SER A 26 -16.03 1.82 5.82
CA SER A 26 -15.03 1.41 6.78
C SER A 26 -14.28 0.25 6.14
N GLN A 27 -12.95 0.24 6.25
CA GLN A 27 -12.22 -0.99 5.96
C GLN A 27 -12.93 -2.09 6.74
N LYS A 28 -13.46 -3.11 6.06
CA LYS A 28 -13.98 -4.30 6.73
C LYS A 28 -12.94 -4.68 7.77
N GLU A 29 -13.35 -4.76 9.04
CA GLU A 29 -12.45 -5.15 10.13
C GLU A 29 -11.63 -6.37 9.65
N PRO A 30 -10.29 -6.36 9.82
CA PRO A 30 -9.45 -7.43 9.30
C PRO A 30 -9.95 -8.77 9.82
N ASN A 31 -10.34 -9.67 8.92
CA ASN A 31 -10.65 -11.05 9.30
C ASN A 31 -9.36 -11.89 9.49
N SER A 32 -8.18 -11.26 9.47
CA SER A 32 -6.89 -11.92 9.75
C SER A 32 -6.38 -11.50 11.13
N ASN A 33 -6.09 -12.51 11.97
CA ASN A 33 -5.47 -12.35 13.28
C ASN A 33 -3.93 -12.37 13.21
N ILE A 34 -3.35 -12.50 12.02
CA ILE A 34 -1.89 -12.53 11.86
C ILE A 34 -1.32 -11.13 12.09
N LYS A 35 -0.30 -11.07 12.95
CA LYS A 35 0.48 -9.85 13.17
C LYS A 35 1.55 -9.76 12.09
N PHE A 36 1.72 -8.56 11.54
CA PHE A 36 2.72 -8.29 10.51
C PHE A 36 3.35 -6.91 10.74
N GLN A 37 4.43 -6.63 10.03
CA GLN A 37 5.06 -5.32 10.01
C GLN A 37 5.54 -5.00 8.58
N ILE A 38 5.26 -3.78 8.12
CA ILE A 38 5.86 -3.19 6.92
C ILE A 38 7.00 -2.29 7.37
N SER A 39 8.14 -2.35 6.68
CA SER A 39 9.22 -1.41 6.97
C SER A 39 9.92 -0.88 5.74
N ILE A 40 10.19 0.43 5.75
CA ILE A 40 11.21 1.06 4.89
C ILE A 40 12.57 0.85 5.57
N ARG A 41 13.56 0.33 4.84
CA ARG A 41 14.91 0.04 5.33
C ARG A 41 15.98 0.43 4.34
N ASN A 42 17.24 0.41 4.79
CA ASN A 42 18.44 0.53 3.95
C ASN A 42 18.40 1.81 3.09
N ILE A 43 18.01 2.93 3.69
CA ILE A 43 17.92 4.20 3.00
C ILE A 43 19.35 4.66 2.69
N SER A 44 19.72 4.72 1.42
CA SER A 44 21.08 5.03 0.99
C SER A 44 21.09 5.99 -0.18
N LYS A 45 22.08 6.89 -0.19
CA LYS A 45 22.38 7.71 -1.37
C LYS A 45 23.22 6.88 -2.34
N ALA A 46 22.68 6.57 -3.51
CA ALA A 46 23.45 5.99 -4.61
C ALA A 46 24.32 7.08 -5.31
N SER A 47 23.86 8.33 -5.28
CA SER A 47 24.62 9.53 -5.65
C SER A 47 23.97 10.77 -5.01
N GLU A 48 24.47 11.98 -5.27
CA GLU A 48 23.82 13.21 -4.76
C GLU A 48 22.38 13.39 -5.27
N ASN A 49 22.09 12.85 -6.44
CA ASN A 49 20.79 12.97 -7.11
C ASN A 49 19.96 11.68 -7.02
N SER A 50 20.44 10.67 -6.30
CA SER A 50 19.86 9.33 -6.33
C SER A 50 19.78 8.72 -4.94
N LEU A 51 18.59 8.28 -4.55
CA LEU A 51 18.29 7.68 -3.26
C LEU A 51 17.59 6.34 -3.46
N GLU A 52 18.05 5.31 -2.76
CA GLU A 52 17.47 3.97 -2.79
C GLU A 52 17.02 3.54 -1.38
N PHE A 53 15.95 2.77 -1.33
CA PHE A 53 15.48 2.14 -0.09
C PHE A 53 14.71 0.85 -0.38
N ASP A 54 14.67 -0.03 0.61
CA ASP A 54 13.96 -1.30 0.54
C ASP A 54 12.61 -1.23 1.24
N LEU A 55 11.59 -1.86 0.67
CA LEU A 55 10.34 -2.20 1.33
C LEU A 55 10.34 -3.66 1.74
N PHE A 56 10.09 -3.91 3.01
CA PHE A 56 9.95 -5.26 3.58
C PHE A 56 8.57 -5.47 4.18
N LEU A 57 8.08 -6.70 4.08
CA LEU A 57 6.94 -7.21 4.82
C LEU A 57 7.39 -8.38 5.70
N LEU A 58 7.15 -8.29 7.00
CA LEU A 58 7.54 -9.28 8.01
C LEU A 58 6.28 -9.91 8.61
N ASN A 59 6.25 -11.24 8.67
CA ASN A 59 5.27 -11.97 9.46
C ASN A 59 5.75 -12.03 10.92
N LEU A 60 4.99 -11.42 11.85
CA LEU A 60 5.33 -11.44 13.27
C LEU A 60 4.78 -12.68 13.99
N ASP A 61 3.89 -13.44 13.34
CA ASP A 61 3.43 -14.74 13.85
C ASP A 61 4.31 -15.87 13.31
N LYS A 62 5.14 -16.45 14.18
CA LYS A 62 6.06 -17.53 13.80
C LYS A 62 5.37 -18.87 13.54
N ASN A 63 4.15 -19.05 14.05
CA ASN A 63 3.43 -20.31 14.01
C ASN A 63 2.37 -20.34 12.91
N THR A 64 1.94 -19.17 12.44
CA THR A 64 0.94 -19.05 11.38
C THR A 64 1.56 -18.47 10.10
N PRO A 65 1.60 -19.21 8.98
CA PRO A 65 2.08 -18.68 7.72
C PRO A 65 1.21 -17.51 7.21
N LEU A 66 1.87 -16.44 6.77
CA LEU A 66 1.23 -15.36 6.02
C LEU A 66 1.49 -15.60 4.53
N GLU A 67 0.50 -16.15 3.83
CA GLU A 67 0.49 -16.20 2.37
C GLU A 67 -0.01 -14.86 1.83
N LEU A 68 0.84 -14.15 1.08
CA LEU A 68 0.51 -12.85 0.53
C LEU A 68 -0.52 -13.00 -0.59
N ALA A 69 -1.60 -12.24 -0.53
CA ALA A 69 -2.53 -12.07 -1.64
C ALA A 69 -2.22 -10.79 -2.44
N LEU A 70 -2.15 -9.65 -1.76
CA LEU A 70 -1.89 -8.33 -2.36
C LEU A 70 -1.02 -7.48 -1.44
N PHE A 71 -0.15 -6.67 -2.05
CA PHE A 71 0.60 -5.63 -1.37
C PHE A 71 0.47 -4.32 -2.14
N GLN A 72 0.19 -3.24 -1.44
CA GLN A 72 0.17 -1.87 -1.95
C GLN A 72 0.84 -0.97 -0.92
N ALA A 73 1.63 0.02 -1.37
CA ALA A 73 2.21 1.02 -0.50
C ALA A 73 1.98 2.43 -1.01
N GLY A 74 1.52 3.29 -0.11
CA GLY A 74 1.54 4.74 -0.27
C GLY A 74 2.56 5.32 0.70
N ILE A 75 3.60 5.98 0.19
CA ILE A 75 4.69 6.52 1.00
C ILE A 75 4.76 8.02 0.73
N ARG A 76 4.43 8.82 1.73
CA ARG A 76 4.63 10.27 1.71
C ARG A 76 6.13 10.54 1.79
N VAL A 77 6.57 11.50 0.99
CA VAL A 77 7.96 11.93 0.93
C VAL A 77 8.02 13.38 1.41
N ASN A 78 8.97 13.69 2.28
CA ASN A 78 9.12 15.05 2.78
C ASN A 78 9.51 15.99 1.61
N PRO A 79 8.70 17.02 1.30
CA PRO A 79 8.95 17.88 0.14
C PRO A 79 10.25 18.68 0.21
N GLU A 80 10.81 18.86 1.42
CA GLU A 80 12.07 19.59 1.60
C GLU A 80 13.26 18.88 0.93
N ILE A 81 13.18 17.57 0.68
CA ILE A 81 14.32 16.81 0.15
C ILE A 81 14.62 17.11 -1.32
N TYR A 82 13.62 17.57 -2.09
CA TYR A 82 13.75 17.67 -3.55
C TYR A 82 14.62 18.84 -4.01
N ASN A 83 14.85 19.83 -3.15
CA ASN A 83 15.63 21.02 -3.48
C ASN A 83 15.15 21.73 -4.76
N GLY A 84 13.84 21.75 -5.02
CA GLY A 84 13.26 22.32 -6.24
C GLY A 84 13.44 21.46 -7.51
N GLY A 85 13.95 20.24 -7.39
CA GLY A 85 14.02 19.28 -8.49
C GLY A 85 12.74 18.47 -8.68
N ASN A 86 12.72 17.69 -9.76
CA ASN A 86 11.66 16.74 -10.11
C ASN A 86 12.13 15.31 -9.82
N ILE A 87 11.30 14.55 -9.11
CA ILE A 87 11.59 13.13 -8.84
C ILE A 87 10.97 12.22 -9.89
N THR A 88 11.76 11.24 -10.30
CA THR A 88 11.28 10.01 -10.94
C THR A 88 11.53 8.82 -10.01
N ALA A 89 10.51 7.98 -9.83
CA ALA A 89 10.64 6.73 -9.09
C ALA A 89 10.75 5.53 -10.05
N SER A 90 11.58 4.56 -9.70
CA SER A 90 11.70 3.29 -10.40
C SER A 90 11.90 2.12 -9.43
N ILE A 91 11.60 0.91 -9.87
CA ILE A 91 11.90 -0.32 -9.11
C ILE A 91 13.24 -0.86 -9.60
N VAL A 92 14.14 -1.17 -8.67
CA VAL A 92 15.41 -1.83 -9.03
C VAL A 92 15.11 -3.26 -9.45
N THR A 93 15.46 -3.61 -10.69
CA THR A 93 15.15 -4.92 -11.29
C THR A 93 15.80 -6.06 -10.49
N GLY A 94 15.07 -7.16 -10.30
CA GLY A 94 15.55 -8.33 -9.55
C GLY A 94 15.67 -8.12 -8.04
N SER A 95 15.20 -6.98 -7.51
CA SER A 95 15.25 -6.72 -6.06
C SER A 95 14.19 -7.46 -5.26
N SER A 96 13.06 -7.83 -5.84
CA SER A 96 11.97 -8.48 -5.10
C SER A 96 12.30 -9.93 -4.74
N GLU A 97 11.94 -10.33 -3.52
CA GLU A 97 12.01 -11.73 -3.04
C GLU A 97 10.65 -12.45 -3.18
N LEU A 98 9.64 -11.77 -3.72
CA LEU A 98 8.34 -12.37 -3.99
C LEU A 98 8.41 -13.29 -5.22
N ILE A 99 7.44 -14.20 -5.33
CA ILE A 99 7.23 -14.94 -6.57
C ILE A 99 6.97 -13.97 -7.73
N GLU A 100 7.42 -14.31 -8.93
CA GLU A 100 7.43 -13.43 -10.11
C GLU A 100 6.05 -12.78 -10.39
N ALA A 101 4.97 -13.53 -10.20
CA ALA A 101 3.60 -13.04 -10.42
C ALA A 101 3.17 -11.92 -9.45
N GLN A 102 3.84 -11.80 -8.30
CA GLN A 102 3.55 -10.80 -7.26
C GLN A 102 4.60 -9.70 -7.16
N GLN A 103 5.69 -9.80 -7.92
CA GLN A 103 6.70 -8.75 -7.93
C GLN A 103 6.08 -7.45 -8.48
N PRO A 104 6.29 -6.30 -7.81
CA PRO A 104 5.88 -5.02 -8.34
C PRO A 104 6.57 -4.72 -9.67
N GLN A 105 5.83 -4.15 -10.63
CA GLN A 105 6.35 -3.79 -11.96
C GLN A 105 6.36 -2.29 -12.21
N ILE A 106 5.51 -1.55 -11.49
CA ILE A 106 5.32 -0.11 -11.65
C ILE A 106 5.45 0.52 -10.28
N VAL A 107 6.13 1.66 -10.22
CA VAL A 107 6.08 2.60 -9.10
C VAL A 107 5.93 3.99 -9.70
N ILE A 108 5.11 4.83 -9.07
CA ILE A 108 4.83 6.19 -9.54
C ILE A 108 5.19 7.14 -8.42
N PHE A 109 5.92 8.21 -8.74
CA PHE A 109 6.02 9.35 -7.84
C PHE A 109 5.04 10.43 -8.28
N SER A 110 4.12 10.81 -7.40
CA SER A 110 3.21 11.93 -7.61
C SER A 110 3.82 13.19 -6.99
N GLN A 111 4.36 14.06 -7.84
CA GLN A 111 5.02 15.30 -7.41
C GLN A 111 4.04 16.26 -6.72
N SER A 112 2.79 16.34 -7.18
CA SER A 112 1.78 17.22 -6.58
C SER A 112 1.30 16.75 -5.20
N GLU A 113 1.37 15.44 -4.94
CA GLU A 113 0.91 14.83 -3.69
C GLU A 113 2.08 14.43 -2.78
N ASN A 114 3.32 14.64 -3.22
CA ASN A 114 4.54 14.22 -2.54
C ASN A 114 4.49 12.76 -2.08
N THR A 115 4.01 11.88 -2.97
CA THR A 115 3.69 10.50 -2.61
C THR A 115 4.20 9.51 -3.64
N ILE A 116 4.96 8.53 -3.19
CA ILE A 116 5.27 7.32 -3.94
C ILE A 116 4.06 6.38 -3.86
N LYS A 117 3.59 5.92 -5.02
CA LYS A 117 2.49 4.98 -5.18
C LYS A 117 3.06 3.68 -5.75
N LEU A 118 3.05 2.63 -4.94
CA LEU A 118 3.35 1.28 -5.36
C LEU A 118 2.04 0.51 -5.50
N PRO A 119 1.48 0.40 -6.71
CA PRO A 119 0.21 -0.28 -6.92
C PRO A 119 0.31 -1.78 -6.66
N SER A 120 -0.79 -2.34 -6.16
CA SER A 120 -0.89 -3.79 -6.06
C SER A 120 -0.97 -4.43 -7.44
N ARG A 121 -0.34 -5.59 -7.56
CA ARG A 121 -0.53 -6.49 -8.70
C ARG A 121 -1.42 -7.63 -8.22
N LEU A 122 -2.55 -7.81 -8.89
CA LEU A 122 -3.41 -8.98 -8.64
C LEU A 122 -2.64 -10.26 -8.99
N MET A 123 -2.76 -11.28 -8.14
CA MET A 123 -2.33 -12.63 -8.52
C MET A 123 -3.06 -13.02 -9.82
N LYS A 124 -2.28 -13.42 -10.83
CA LYS A 124 -2.83 -13.78 -12.15
C LYS A 124 -3.60 -15.10 -12.15
N THR A 125 -3.59 -15.86 -11.05
CA THR A 125 -4.23 -17.17 -10.95
C THR A 125 -4.96 -17.36 -9.61
N PRO A 126 -6.27 -17.62 -9.59
CA PRO A 126 -6.94 -18.20 -8.44
C PRO A 126 -6.48 -19.64 -8.20
N HIS A 127 -6.42 -20.06 -6.94
CA HIS A 127 -6.09 -21.42 -6.53
C HIS A 127 -7.26 -22.36 -6.88
N SER A 128 -7.37 -22.81 -8.12
CA SER A 128 -8.41 -23.74 -8.52
C SER A 128 -7.85 -25.15 -8.70
N THR A 129 -8.03 -25.98 -7.67
CA THR A 129 -7.96 -27.47 -7.64
C THR A 129 -6.62 -28.16 -7.30
N PRO A 130 -6.66 -29.41 -6.76
CA PRO A 130 -5.47 -30.11 -6.27
C PRO A 130 -4.43 -30.33 -7.38
N GLY A 131 -3.22 -29.78 -7.18
CA GLY A 131 -2.11 -29.83 -8.14
C GLY A 131 -1.92 -28.59 -9.01
N SER A 132 -2.63 -27.48 -8.80
CA SER A 132 -2.60 -26.33 -9.72
C SER A 132 -2.04 -25.03 -9.11
N GLY A 133 -1.02 -24.46 -9.78
CA GLY A 133 -0.62 -23.05 -9.69
C GLY A 133 0.31 -22.64 -8.53
N PRO A 134 1.16 -21.60 -8.74
CA PRO A 134 2.05 -21.13 -7.68
C PRO A 134 1.24 -20.50 -6.55
N ARG A 135 1.54 -20.94 -5.33
CA ARG A 135 1.05 -20.34 -4.07
C ARG A 135 1.48 -18.88 -4.00
N GLY A 136 0.71 -18.04 -3.31
CA GLY A 136 1.19 -16.71 -2.95
C GLY A 136 2.52 -16.80 -2.20
N SER A 137 3.30 -15.73 -2.23
CA SER A 137 4.57 -15.66 -1.51
C SER A 137 4.31 -15.88 -0.03
N ILE A 138 4.99 -16.86 0.55
CA ILE A 138 4.98 -17.07 2.00
C ILE A 138 5.93 -16.04 2.61
N ILE A 139 5.37 -15.11 3.37
CA ILE A 139 6.13 -14.02 3.97
C ILE A 139 6.96 -14.55 5.13
N SER A 140 8.25 -14.24 5.09
CA SER A 140 9.22 -14.64 6.11
C SER A 140 8.87 -14.07 7.48
N SER A 141 9.05 -14.90 8.51
CA SER A 141 8.99 -14.50 9.92
C SER A 141 10.38 -14.27 10.54
N LYS A 142 11.43 -14.23 9.70
CA LYS A 142 12.82 -14.05 10.10
C LYS A 142 13.32 -12.66 9.73
N GLU A 143 14.29 -12.17 10.49
CA GLU A 143 15.05 -10.94 10.21
C GLU A 143 14.17 -9.73 9.86
N SER A 144 14.36 -9.18 8.66
CA SER A 144 13.62 -8.02 8.14
C SER A 144 12.27 -8.39 7.53
N GLY A 145 12.00 -9.68 7.33
CA GLY A 145 10.87 -10.18 6.54
C GLY A 145 11.29 -10.48 5.09
N THR A 146 10.30 -10.54 4.21
CA THR A 146 10.48 -10.69 2.76
C THR A 146 10.55 -9.32 2.10
N ARG A 147 11.56 -9.09 1.25
CA ARG A 147 11.72 -7.84 0.51
C ARG A 147 10.71 -7.77 -0.63
N ILE A 148 9.80 -6.81 -0.55
CA ILE A 148 8.80 -6.53 -1.57
C ILE A 148 9.46 -5.99 -2.83
N CYS A 149 10.29 -4.96 -2.69
CA CYS A 149 11.13 -4.41 -3.75
C CYS A 149 12.13 -3.41 -3.15
N ARG A 150 13.11 -3.03 -3.96
CA ARG A 150 13.90 -1.81 -3.78
C ARG A 150 13.38 -0.73 -4.70
N ILE A 151 13.14 0.46 -4.15
CA ILE A 151 12.72 1.65 -4.89
C ILE A 151 13.90 2.59 -5.00
N LYS A 152 14.10 3.11 -6.20
CA LYS A 152 15.07 4.15 -6.52
C LYS A 152 14.34 5.44 -6.87
N LEU A 153 14.74 6.53 -6.23
CA LEU A 153 14.32 7.89 -6.54
C LEU A 153 15.50 8.62 -7.19
N ASP A 154 15.31 9.08 -8.41
CA ASP A 154 16.23 9.99 -9.08
C ASP A 154 15.63 11.38 -9.11
N ASN A 155 16.42 12.39 -8.76
CA ASN A 155 16.01 13.79 -8.70
C ASN A 155 16.85 14.62 -9.67
N THR A 156 16.24 15.59 -10.35
CA THR A 156 16.96 16.51 -11.23
C THR A 156 17.91 17.45 -10.46
N GLN A 157 17.79 17.53 -9.14
CA GLN A 157 18.66 18.27 -8.24
C GLN A 157 19.23 17.34 -7.15
N ALA A 158 20.31 17.77 -6.49
CA ALA A 158 20.84 17.03 -5.36
C ALA A 158 19.82 16.97 -4.21
N PHE A 159 19.66 15.79 -3.60
CA PHE A 159 18.80 15.59 -2.44
C PHE A 159 19.35 16.33 -1.21
N LYS A 160 18.52 17.16 -0.59
CA LYS A 160 18.84 17.76 0.72
C LYS A 160 18.88 16.69 1.80
N LYS A 161 19.78 16.87 2.76
CA LYS A 161 19.81 16.05 3.98
C LYS A 161 18.66 16.49 4.90
N THR A 162 17.80 15.56 5.27
CA THR A 162 16.77 15.75 6.30
C THR A 162 16.71 14.53 7.21
N LYS A 163 16.14 14.71 8.40
CA LYS A 163 15.98 13.63 9.40
C LYS A 163 14.83 12.69 9.05
N GLU A 164 13.76 13.24 8.49
CA GLU A 164 12.54 12.50 8.15
C GLU A 164 12.27 12.61 6.66
N ILE A 165 12.57 11.52 5.95
CA ILE A 165 12.45 11.45 4.48
C ILE A 165 11.10 10.87 4.09
N PHE A 166 10.62 9.86 4.83
CA PHE A 166 9.46 9.06 4.47
C PHE A 166 8.48 8.88 5.62
N SER A 167 7.20 8.75 5.28
CA SER A 167 6.16 8.23 6.18
C SER A 167 5.14 7.43 5.38
N PHE A 168 4.48 6.46 6.01
CA PHE A 168 3.40 5.71 5.35
C PHE A 168 2.10 6.51 5.33
N SER A 169 1.34 6.36 4.24
CA SER A 169 -0.02 6.87 4.13
C SER A 169 -1.03 5.75 4.35
N PHE A 170 -2.07 6.01 5.15
CA PHE A 170 -3.15 5.07 5.44
C PHE A 170 -4.50 5.55 4.88
N ASP A 171 -4.62 6.85 4.60
CA ASP A 171 -5.80 7.44 3.98
C ASP A 171 -5.92 7.02 2.52
N LYS A 172 -7.15 6.88 2.03
CA LYS A 172 -7.43 6.54 0.63
C LYS A 172 -6.78 7.51 -0.35
N LEU A 173 -6.66 8.78 0.04
CA LEU A 173 -6.02 9.84 -0.73
C LEU A 173 -4.75 10.31 -0.01
N PRO A 174 -3.63 10.54 -0.74
CA PRO A 174 -3.47 10.37 -2.18
C PRO A 174 -3.29 8.91 -2.64
N TYR A 175 -2.88 8.04 -1.71
CA TYR A 175 -2.74 6.60 -1.93
C TYR A 175 -2.50 5.88 -0.60
N CYS A 176 -3.29 4.86 -0.26
CA CYS A 176 -3.13 4.13 1.00
C CYS A 176 -2.13 2.97 0.88
N THR A 177 -1.54 2.61 2.02
CA THR A 177 -0.83 1.35 2.24
C THR A 177 -1.85 0.27 2.61
N SER A 178 -1.75 -0.90 1.99
CA SER A 178 -2.69 -2.01 2.21
C SER A 178 -2.03 -3.35 1.95
N VAL A 179 -2.32 -4.32 2.81
CA VAL A 179 -1.83 -5.70 2.72
C VAL A 179 -3.02 -6.63 2.82
N TYR A 180 -3.02 -7.67 2.00
CA TYR A 180 -4.03 -8.71 2.04
C TYR A 180 -3.34 -10.06 2.19
N GLN A 181 -3.84 -10.87 3.12
CA GLN A 181 -3.49 -12.27 3.24
C GLN A 181 -4.43 -13.12 2.39
N TYR A 182 -3.92 -14.19 1.80
CA TYR A 182 -4.76 -15.22 1.21
C TYR A 182 -5.24 -16.20 2.30
N VAL A 183 -6.55 -16.32 2.48
CA VAL A 183 -7.17 -17.22 3.47
C VAL A 183 -8.37 -17.91 2.82
N ASN A 184 -8.36 -19.24 2.75
CA ASN A 184 -9.50 -20.05 2.29
C ASN A 184 -10.12 -19.57 0.96
N GLY A 185 -9.31 -19.27 -0.05
CA GLY A 185 -9.82 -18.79 -1.34
C GLY A 185 -9.97 -17.27 -1.46
N MET A 186 -9.80 -16.52 -0.37
CA MET A 186 -10.18 -15.11 -0.29
C MET A 186 -8.97 -14.20 0.00
N ASN A 187 -8.96 -13.03 -0.66
CA ASN A 187 -8.08 -11.93 -0.30
C ASN A 187 -8.63 -11.22 0.94
N THR A 188 -8.01 -11.46 2.09
CA THR A 188 -8.44 -10.96 3.39
C THR A 188 -7.62 -9.74 3.78
N PRO A 189 -8.23 -8.55 3.95
CA PRO A 189 -7.49 -7.34 4.29
C PRO A 189 -6.84 -7.47 5.68
N MET A 190 -5.67 -6.87 5.81
CA MET A 190 -4.93 -6.72 7.05
C MET A 190 -4.78 -5.23 7.36
N ARG A 191 -5.07 -4.81 8.61
CA ARG A 191 -5.03 -3.39 8.99
C ARG A 191 -3.60 -2.87 8.96
N CYS A 192 -3.37 -1.82 8.18
CA CYS A 192 -2.13 -1.06 8.16
C CYS A 192 -2.30 0.22 8.98
N ASN A 193 -1.36 0.51 9.88
CA ASN A 193 -1.36 1.71 10.72
C ASN A 193 0.07 2.08 11.15
N ALA A 194 0.22 3.15 11.95
CA ALA A 194 1.51 3.61 12.42
C ALA A 194 2.24 2.60 13.33
N ASP A 195 1.52 1.69 13.99
CA ASP A 195 2.11 0.70 14.89
C ASP A 195 2.83 -0.42 14.13
N ASN A 196 2.36 -0.72 12.91
CA ASN A 196 2.91 -1.81 12.10
C ASN A 196 3.56 -1.38 10.79
N CYS A 197 3.53 -0.10 10.43
CA CYS A 197 4.20 0.44 9.25
C CYS A 197 5.25 1.47 9.68
N ILE A 198 6.52 1.08 9.64
CA ILE A 198 7.61 1.84 10.27
C ILE A 198 8.75 2.18 9.31
N VAL A 199 9.44 3.29 9.57
CA VAL A 199 10.67 3.66 8.86
C VAL A 199 11.85 3.33 9.77
N LYS A 200 12.75 2.46 9.27
CA LYS A 200 14.02 2.13 9.93
C LYS A 200 15.15 2.67 9.05
N PRO A 201 15.68 3.87 9.36
CA PRO A 201 16.73 4.48 8.55
C PRO A 201 17.96 3.58 8.40
#